data_AF-A0A2D6XJK7-F1
#
_entry.id   AF-A0A2D6XJK7-F1
#
_cell.length_a   1.000
_cell.length_b   1.000
_cell.length_c   1.000
_cell.angle_alpha   90.00
_cell.angle_beta   90.00
_cell.angle_gamma   90.00
#
_symmetry.space_group_name_H-M   'P 1'
#
loop_
_entity.id
_entity.type
_entity.pdbx_description
1 polymer ?
#
loop_
_entity_poly.entity_id
_entity_poly.type
_entity_poly.pdbx_seq_one_letter_code
_entity_poly.pdbx_strand_id
1 'polypeptide(L)'
;MRDDPFKQNTPHQLLVKSWIENAGIGTILEEDFGKYVVDIYIPDLLLGIEIDGPYHLKKRDRLRDGYLKESFGIDIWRISDKDIKVSYRGELIDRIMARVKEME
;
A
#
# COMPACT_ATOMS: atom_id res chain seq x y z
N MET A 1 -7.93 2.83 -19.43
CA MET A 1 -7.16 3.55 -18.40
C MET A 1 -8.07 4.62 -17.83
N ARG A 2 -8.36 4.62 -16.52
CA ARG A 2 -8.95 5.81 -15.90
C ARG A 2 -7.81 6.75 -15.62
N ASP A 3 -7.66 7.78 -16.46
CA ASP A 3 -6.83 8.93 -16.14
C ASP A 3 -7.49 9.64 -14.96
N ASP A 4 -7.01 9.35 -13.76
CA ASP A 4 -7.29 10.18 -12.59
C ASP A 4 -6.25 11.31 -12.59
N PRO A 5 -6.62 12.54 -12.98
CA PRO A 5 -5.70 13.68 -13.07
C PRO A 5 -5.11 14.10 -11.71
N PHE A 6 -5.48 13.42 -10.62
CA PHE A 6 -4.96 13.63 -9.27
C PHE A 6 -3.93 12.60 -8.81
N LYS A 7 -3.50 11.63 -9.65
CA LYS A 7 -2.40 10.72 -9.30
C LYS A 7 -1.03 11.44 -9.33
N GLN A 8 -0.82 12.36 -8.39
CA GLN A 8 0.45 13.04 -8.14
C GLN A 8 1.43 12.19 -7.30
N ASN A 9 1.03 10.98 -6.88
CA ASN A 9 1.78 10.16 -5.92
C ASN A 9 2.72 9.12 -6.55
N THR A 10 2.85 9.04 -7.88
CA THR A 10 3.73 8.04 -8.55
C THR A 10 5.18 8.04 -8.01
N PRO A 11 5.83 9.18 -7.72
CA PRO A 11 7.17 9.17 -7.15
C PRO A 11 7.22 8.57 -5.73
N HIS A 12 6.19 8.82 -4.92
CA HIS A 12 6.09 8.26 -3.58
C HIS A 12 5.84 6.76 -3.61
N GLN A 13 5.02 6.28 -4.54
CA GLN A 13 4.78 4.84 -4.72
C GLN A 13 6.08 4.12 -5.09
N LEU A 14 6.84 4.67 -6.05
CA LEU A 14 8.14 4.13 -6.44
C LEU A 14 9.16 4.18 -5.30
N LEU A 15 9.17 5.25 -4.50
CA LEU A 15 10.06 5.38 -3.36
C LEU A 15 9.77 4.33 -2.28
N VAL A 16 8.51 4.21 -1.86
CA VAL A 16 8.09 3.22 -0.86
C VAL A 16 8.33 1.80 -1.37
N LYS A 17 7.99 1.52 -2.63
CA LYS A 17 8.31 0.27 -3.31
C LYS A 17 9.80 -0.06 -3.20
N SER A 18 10.67 0.89 -3.56
CA SER A 18 12.12 0.69 -3.51
C SER A 18 12.62 0.39 -2.09
N TRP A 19 12.02 0.99 -1.05
CA TRP A 19 12.40 0.71 0.33
C TRP A 19 12.13 -0.73 0.73
N ILE A 20 10.96 -1.24 0.33
CA ILE A 20 10.50 -2.60 0.64
C ILE A 20 11.33 -3.62 -0.13
N GLU A 21 11.56 -3.39 -1.42
CA GLU A 21 12.38 -4.30 -2.25
C GLU A 21 13.84 -4.34 -1.82
N ASN A 22 14.41 -3.21 -1.40
CA ASN A 22 15.76 -3.18 -0.83
C ASN A 22 15.87 -3.92 0.52
N ALA A 23 14.74 -4.20 1.19
CA ALA A 23 14.68 -5.07 2.36
C ALA A 23 14.52 -6.56 2.00
N GLY A 24 14.50 -6.90 0.70
CA GLY A 24 14.39 -8.28 0.20
C GLY A 24 12.96 -8.79 0.05
N ILE A 25 11.97 -7.90 0.06
CA ILE A 25 10.54 -8.26 -0.02
C ILE A 25 10.00 -7.90 -1.40
N GLY A 26 9.40 -8.88 -2.09
CA GLY A 26 8.82 -8.69 -3.41
C GLY A 26 7.58 -7.81 -3.40
N THR A 27 7.42 -6.97 -4.42
CA THR A 27 6.26 -6.07 -4.53
C THR A 27 5.76 -5.95 -5.97
N ILE A 28 4.49 -5.59 -6.13
CA ILE A 28 3.86 -5.27 -7.41
C ILE A 28 3.28 -3.85 -7.31
N LEU A 29 3.52 -3.02 -8.33
CA LEU A 29 3.03 -1.64 -8.37
C LEU A 29 1.67 -1.61 -9.09
N GLU A 30 0.71 -0.86 -8.55
CA GLU A 30 -0.60 -0.62 -9.16
C GLU A 30 -1.36 -1.91 -9.57
N GLU A 31 -1.45 -2.87 -8.66
CA GLU A 31 -2.10 -4.16 -8.93
C GLU A 31 -3.63 -4.06 -8.90
N ASP A 32 -4.29 -4.65 -9.91
CA ASP A 32 -5.75 -4.64 -10.05
C ASP A 32 -6.43 -5.70 -9.15
N PHE A 33 -7.36 -5.26 -8.30
CA PHE A 33 -8.23 -6.11 -7.50
C PHE A 33 -9.70 -5.77 -7.73
N GLY A 34 -10.29 -6.46 -8.71
CA GLY A 34 -11.67 -6.27 -9.11
C GLY A 34 -11.90 -4.88 -9.70
N LYS A 35 -12.54 -3.99 -8.93
CA LYS A 35 -12.82 -2.60 -9.35
C LYS A 35 -11.86 -1.56 -8.77
N TYR A 36 -10.89 -1.99 -7.97
CA TYR A 36 -9.91 -1.14 -7.31
C TYR A 36 -8.50 -1.48 -7.79
N VAL A 37 -7.63 -0.48 -7.81
CA VAL A 37 -6.19 -0.64 -7.99
C VAL A 37 -5.55 -0.48 -6.62
N VAL A 38 -4.59 -1.32 -6.27
CA VAL A 38 -3.78 -1.17 -5.06
C VAL A 38 -2.42 -0.58 -5.41
N ASP A 39 -2.02 0.51 -4.77
CA ASP A 39 -0.82 1.27 -5.16
C ASP A 39 0.47 0.42 -5.11
N ILE A 40 0.68 -0.32 -4.02
CA ILE A 40 1.78 -1.27 -3.87
C ILE A 40 1.24 -2.53 -3.19
N TYR A 41 1.39 -3.68 -3.83
CA TYR A 41 0.94 -4.96 -3.31
C TYR A 41 2.14 -5.85 -2.95
N ILE A 42 2.05 -6.54 -1.81
CA ILE A 42 3.03 -7.51 -1.30
C ILE A 42 2.35 -8.88 -1.29
N PRO A 43 2.54 -9.71 -2.34
CA PRO A 43 1.82 -10.97 -2.50
C PRO A 43 2.00 -11.94 -1.34
N ASP A 44 3.24 -12.11 -0.87
CA ASP A 44 3.59 -13.07 0.18
C ASP A 44 2.89 -12.77 1.52
N LEU A 45 2.46 -11.52 1.72
CA LEU A 45 1.79 -11.06 2.93
C LEU A 45 0.29 -10.81 2.75
N LEU A 46 -0.24 -10.97 1.54
CA LEU A 46 -1.58 -10.51 1.16
C LEU A 46 -1.84 -9.07 1.66
N LEU A 47 -0.86 -8.18 1.44
CA LEU A 47 -0.86 -6.84 1.99
C LEU A 47 -0.79 -5.80 0.88
N GLY A 48 -1.74 -4.87 0.84
CA GLY A 48 -1.69 -3.66 0.04
C GLY A 48 -1.23 -2.46 0.86
N ILE A 49 -0.43 -1.61 0.26
CA ILE A 49 -0.05 -0.30 0.78
C ILE A 49 -0.65 0.77 -0.13
N GLU A 50 -1.38 1.71 0.47
CA GLU A 50 -2.02 2.83 -0.22
C GLU A 50 -1.35 4.14 0.20
N ILE A 51 -1.06 5.00 -0.78
CA ILE A 51 -0.47 6.32 -0.51
C ILE A 51 -1.56 7.38 -0.59
N ASP A 52 -1.99 7.78 0.59
CA ASP A 52 -3.10 8.66 0.80
C ASP A 52 -2.67 10.14 0.63
N GLY A 53 -3.23 10.83 -0.38
CA GLY A 53 -3.22 12.29 -0.46
C GLY A 53 -4.15 12.97 0.56
N PRO A 54 -4.29 14.31 0.57
CA PRO A 54 -5.06 15.02 1.59
C PRO A 54 -6.59 14.87 1.52
N TYR A 55 -7.14 14.25 0.46
CA TYR A 55 -8.57 14.20 0.18
C TYR A 55 -9.15 12.79 0.31
N HIS A 56 -9.23 12.26 1.54
CA HIS A 56 -9.86 10.95 1.81
C HIS A 56 -11.23 11.05 2.47
N LEU A 57 -12.17 10.26 1.96
CA LEU A 57 -13.50 10.11 2.52
C LEU A 57 -13.59 8.77 3.27
N LYS A 58 -13.36 8.81 4.58
CA LYS A 58 -13.30 7.64 5.50
C LYS A 58 -14.36 6.55 5.28
N LYS A 59 -15.57 6.93 4.87
CA LYS A 59 -16.67 5.97 4.60
C LYS A 59 -16.43 5.14 3.34
N ARG A 60 -15.86 5.73 2.29
CA ARG A 60 -15.51 5.02 1.05
C ARG A 60 -14.31 4.09 1.28
N ASP A 61 -13.36 4.53 2.10
CA ASP A 61 -12.17 3.76 2.48
C ASP A 61 -12.53 2.46 3.20
N ARG A 62 -13.41 2.55 4.21
CA ARG A 62 -13.89 1.35 4.93
C ARG A 62 -14.59 0.35 4.01
N LEU A 63 -15.40 0.82 3.06
CA LEU A 63 -16.08 -0.06 2.10
C LEU A 63 -15.11 -0.71 1.13
N ARG A 64 -14.09 0.04 0.69
CA ARG A 64 -13.01 -0.46 -0.16
C ARG A 64 -12.21 -1.55 0.54
N ASP A 65 -11.77 -1.29 1.77
CA ASP A 65 -10.99 -2.26 2.55
C ASP A 65 -11.78 -3.51 2.86
N GLY A 66 -13.05 -3.34 3.26
CA GLY A 66 -13.94 -4.47 3.50
C GLY A 66 -14.05 -5.35 2.26
N TYR A 67 -14.27 -4.75 1.09
CA TYR A 67 -14.32 -5.49 -0.18
C TYR A 67 -13.00 -6.19 -0.51
N LEU A 68 -11.85 -5.52 -0.36
CA LEU A 68 -10.54 -6.10 -0.65
C LEU A 68 -10.22 -7.26 0.30
N LYS A 69 -10.56 -7.11 1.58
CA LYS A 69 -10.37 -8.15 2.58
C LYS A 69 -11.30 -9.33 2.36
N GLU A 70 -12.59 -9.10 2.17
CA GLU A 70 -13.61 -10.15 2.02
C GLU A 70 -13.47 -10.90 0.69
N SER A 71 -13.11 -10.21 -0.39
CA SER A 71 -13.07 -10.81 -1.73
C SER A 71 -11.70 -11.39 -2.11
N PHE A 72 -10.61 -10.82 -1.58
CA PHE A 72 -9.24 -11.20 -1.99
C PHE A 72 -8.34 -11.56 -0.80
N GLY A 73 -8.81 -11.44 0.45
CA GLY A 73 -8.01 -11.70 1.65
C GLY A 73 -7.00 -10.61 1.99
N ILE A 74 -7.01 -9.49 1.25
CA ILE A 74 -5.97 -8.47 1.30
C ILE A 74 -6.20 -7.49 2.45
N ASP A 75 -5.19 -7.32 3.30
CA ASP A 75 -5.14 -6.23 4.27
C ASP A 75 -4.62 -4.95 3.62
N ILE A 76 -5.12 -3.79 4.03
CA ILE A 76 -4.68 -2.49 3.49
C ILE A 76 -4.05 -1.65 4.60
N TRP A 77 -2.78 -1.27 4.40
CA TRP A 77 -2.10 -0.26 5.20
C TRP A 77 -2.06 1.06 4.44
N ARG A 78 -2.54 2.13 5.06
CA ARG A 78 -2.50 3.46 4.46
C ARG A 78 -1.36 4.27 5.04
N ILE A 79 -0.63 4.96 4.16
CA ILE A 79 0.45 5.87 4.50
C ILE A 79 0.07 7.23 3.93
N SER A 80 0.05 8.28 4.76
CA SER A 80 -0.14 9.62 4.23
C SER A 80 1.08 10.03 3.42
N ASP A 81 0.87 10.68 2.28
CA ASP A 81 1.92 11.32 1.49
C ASP A 81 2.87 12.20 2.34
N LYS A 82 2.37 12.87 3.37
CA LYS A 82 3.13 13.68 4.33
C LYS A 82 4.07 12.87 5.22
N ASP A 83 3.80 11.60 5.41
CA ASP A 83 4.62 10.70 6.24
C ASP A 83 5.74 10.05 5.43
N ILE A 84 5.75 10.18 4.11
CA ILE A 84 6.76 9.60 3.22
C ILE A 84 8.03 10.45 3.25
N LYS A 85 8.82 10.22 4.30
CA LYS A 85 10.14 10.80 4.55
C LYS A 85 11.10 9.71 5.01
N VAL A 86 12.40 9.95 4.87
CA VAL A 86 13.46 8.98 5.22
C VAL A 86 13.31 8.44 6.64
N SER A 87 12.86 9.27 7.59
CA SER A 87 12.66 8.82 8.98
C SER A 87 11.54 7.77 9.14
N TYR A 88 10.56 7.75 8.24
CA TYR A 88 9.46 6.78 8.28
C TYR A 88 9.82 5.43 7.65
N ARG A 89 10.85 5.40 6.79
CA ARG A 89 11.33 4.18 6.14
C ARG A 89 11.60 3.06 7.17
N GLY A 90 12.35 3.36 8.22
CA GLY A 90 12.71 2.36 9.23
C GLY A 90 11.48 1.76 9.89
N GLU A 91 10.55 2.62 10.33
CA GLU A 91 9.29 2.19 10.96
C GLU A 91 8.45 1.31 10.03
N LEU A 92 8.32 1.69 8.75
CA LEU A 92 7.58 0.88 7.78
C LEU A 92 8.21 -0.51 7.61
N ILE A 93 9.53 -0.58 7.44
CA ILE A 93 10.23 -1.86 7.27
C ILE A 93 10.11 -2.70 8.53
N ASP A 94 10.29 -2.13 9.72
CA ASP A 94 10.15 -2.86 10.99
C ASP A 94 8.75 -3.47 11.14
N ARG A 95 7.70 -2.73 10.75
CA ARG A 95 6.31 -3.21 10.76
C ARG A 95 6.09 -4.36 9.77
N ILE A 96 6.62 -4.25 8.55
CA ILE A 96 6.52 -5.32 7.56
C ILE A 96 7.26 -6.57 8.05
N MET A 97 8.47 -6.43 8.60
CA MET A 97 9.24 -7.54 9.14
C MET A 97 8.56 -8.19 10.35
N ALA A 98 7.86 -7.42 11.20
CA ALA A 98 7.03 -7.98 12.25
C ALA A 98 5.90 -8.84 11.67
N ARG A 99 5.22 -8.37 10.63
CA ARG A 99 4.17 -9.13 9.94
C ARG A 99 4.69 -10.41 9.30
N VAL A 100 5.88 -10.38 8.68
CA VAL A 100 6.54 -11.58 8.14
C VAL A 100 6.70 -12.63 9.24
N LYS A 101 7.22 -12.25 10.41
CA LYS A 101 7.42 -13.16 11.55
C LYS A 101 6.12 -13.73 12.13
N GLU A 102 4.99 -13.03 11.98
CA GLU A 102 3.68 -13.54 12.40
C GLU A 102 3.10 -14.58 11.43
N MET A 103 3.65 -14.69 10.22
CA MET A 103 3.19 -15.63 9.19
C MET A 103 4.08 -16.89 9.08
N GLU A 104 5.24 -16.91 9.76
CA GLU A 104 6.09 -18.09 9.95
C GLU A 104 5.56 -18.99 11.08
#